data_AF-A0A9W4D170-F1
#
_entry.id   AF-A0A9W4D170-F1
#
_cell.length_a   1.000
_cell.length_b   1.000
_cell.length_c   1.000
_cell.angle_alpha   90.00
_cell.angle_beta   90.00
_cell.angle_gamma   90.00
#
_symmetry.space_group_name_H-M   'P 1'
#
loop_
_entity.id
_entity.type
_entity.pdbx_description
1 polymer ?
#
loop_
_entity_poly.entity_id
_entity_poly.type
_entity_poly.pdbx_seq_one_letter_code
_entity_poly.pdbx_strand_id
1 'polypeptide(L)'
;MRKQHFYHVAVLLNAYSRLGCSSPTFMPMQAEDLDIITNDFVCDNNYYSSLNVHSYYMTGCNELWNSDSSKQFPATLEDSHLYGGIHGTLFLWPLKDTRDTSDIRIAGNIRVVFDFRCRFYGVVMRRESNYEHCIELSGKRKANNISSDRKEFRGYRCMGTIFTEAYVRSSTKASWQVILESPNVQRYPFRFSSPNAGQDLHEWPLFKNNEIYAANIRHKRRLLYFVWHKNKGEPIQVIYRSKKLSYTCKFITMNIVPRAHIFDSIGAHKLIVNENKKSYDCHGQIFMDYYIKEIQFTIRNIQADGDYNKFKKNKYPRLMKINQIQSEKIVWTWHLRSSEAGFQMSNIPTRYFLIMSHEYEIIGVYYMKNTSYTKCDEKSVQTISEANNVVSSLDLNNDHPCCELCKDPTGCSCEDNWHNPKRQKISHQFDCYGESSFQESLSY
;
A
#
# COMPACT_ATOMS: atom_id res chain seq x y z
N MET A 1 -22.32 6.07 71.90
CA MET A 1 -21.22 6.41 70.97
C MET A 1 -21.17 5.43 69.78
N ARG A 2 -22.13 5.46 68.85
CA ARG A 2 -22.10 4.57 67.64
C ARG A 2 -22.55 5.25 66.34
N LYS A 3 -22.93 6.53 66.37
CA LYS A 3 -23.45 7.26 65.20
C LYS A 3 -22.40 8.12 64.47
N GLN A 4 -21.22 8.36 65.05
CA GLN A 4 -20.16 9.16 64.41
C GLN A 4 -19.22 8.35 63.51
N HIS A 5 -19.15 7.02 63.62
CA HIS A 5 -18.30 6.22 62.73
C HIS A 5 -18.90 5.98 61.33
N PHE A 6 -20.22 6.04 61.17
CA PHE A 6 -20.85 5.84 59.87
C PHE A 6 -20.70 7.06 58.94
N TYR A 7 -20.56 8.27 59.49
CA TYR A 7 -20.39 9.48 58.67
C TYR A 7 -19.01 9.54 58.00
N HIS A 8 -17.95 9.09 58.67
CA HIS A 8 -16.62 9.09 58.06
C HIS A 8 -16.45 8.01 56.98
N VAL A 9 -17.09 6.85 57.11
CA VAL A 9 -17.06 5.81 56.08
C VAL A 9 -17.88 6.21 54.85
N ALA A 10 -19.03 6.89 55.03
CA ALA A 10 -19.84 7.38 53.93
C ALA A 10 -19.15 8.50 53.12
N VAL A 11 -18.40 9.39 53.79
CA VAL A 11 -17.63 10.45 53.11
C VAL A 11 -16.43 9.87 52.34
N LEU A 12 -15.76 8.84 52.87
CA LEU A 12 -14.66 8.16 52.17
C LEU A 12 -15.14 7.36 50.95
N LEU A 13 -16.31 6.70 51.03
CA LEU A 13 -16.90 5.99 49.88
C LEU A 13 -17.39 6.95 48.79
N ASN A 14 -17.87 8.14 49.14
CA ASN A 14 -18.28 9.16 48.16
C ASN A 14 -17.07 9.84 47.49
N ALA A 15 -15.94 9.96 48.20
CA ALA A 15 -14.67 10.42 47.62
C ALA A 15 -14.05 9.38 46.66
N TYR A 16 -14.12 8.08 46.99
CA TYR A 16 -13.63 7.01 46.10
C TYR A 16 -14.52 6.77 44.88
N SER A 17 -15.83 7.00 44.99
CA SER A 17 -16.77 6.86 43.86
C SER A 17 -16.65 7.98 42.81
N ARG A 18 -15.92 9.06 43.11
CA ARG A 18 -15.61 10.14 42.16
C ARG A 18 -14.21 10.05 41.55
N LEU A 19 -13.41 9.04 41.91
CA LEU A 19 -12.05 8.81 41.38
C LEU A 19 -11.95 7.62 40.40
N GLY A 20 -13.06 6.98 40.06
CA GLY A 20 -13.06 5.81 39.18
C GLY A 20 -14.16 5.87 38.12
N CYS A 21 -13.97 6.71 37.10
CA CYS A 21 -14.57 6.56 35.77
C CYS A 21 -14.02 7.60 34.79
N SER A 22 -12.70 7.80 34.77
CA SER A 22 -12.03 8.14 33.52
C SER A 22 -11.78 6.82 32.81
N SER A 23 -12.65 6.48 31.87
CA SER A 23 -12.23 5.67 30.72
C SER A 23 -10.87 6.19 30.26
N PRO A 24 -9.90 5.36 29.87
CA PRO A 24 -8.70 5.86 29.23
C PRO A 24 -9.14 6.54 27.93
N THR A 25 -9.38 7.85 28.01
CA THR A 25 -9.61 8.69 26.85
C THR A 25 -8.32 8.57 26.07
N PHE A 26 -8.41 7.87 24.96
CA PHE A 26 -7.40 7.75 23.93
C PHE A 26 -7.04 9.18 23.53
N MET A 27 -6.04 9.76 24.18
CA MET A 27 -5.53 11.07 23.78
C MET A 27 -4.82 10.84 22.45
N PRO A 28 -5.33 11.42 21.34
CA PRO A 28 -4.64 11.35 20.07
C PRO A 28 -3.23 11.93 20.27
N MET A 29 -2.24 11.26 19.69
CA MET A 29 -0.88 11.77 19.56
C MET A 29 -0.96 13.24 19.13
N GLN A 30 -0.35 14.15 19.90
CA GLN A 30 -0.25 15.55 19.51
C GLN A 30 0.50 15.66 18.18
N ALA A 31 0.02 16.57 17.35
CA ALA A 31 -0.01 16.48 15.89
C ALA A 31 1.15 17.20 15.18
N GLU A 32 2.32 17.34 15.80
CA GLU A 32 3.38 18.19 15.23
C GLU A 32 4.40 17.49 14.33
N ASP A 33 4.28 16.17 14.10
CA ASP A 33 5.20 15.47 13.17
C ASP A 33 4.59 14.20 12.53
N LEU A 34 3.27 14.13 12.42
CA LEU A 34 2.59 13.06 11.70
C LEU A 34 2.25 13.52 10.29
N ASP A 35 2.65 12.72 9.30
CA ASP A 35 2.35 13.00 7.89
C ASP A 35 0.83 13.11 7.70
N ILE A 36 0.37 14.32 7.40
CA ILE A 36 -1.03 14.56 7.06
C ILE A 36 -1.25 13.97 5.67
N ILE A 37 -1.81 12.77 5.64
CA ILE A 37 -2.21 12.12 4.39
C ILE A 37 -3.43 12.88 3.86
N THR A 38 -3.21 13.70 2.84
CA THR A 38 -4.27 14.51 2.20
C THR A 38 -4.79 13.91 0.91
N ASN A 39 -4.06 12.97 0.32
CA ASN A 39 -4.36 12.37 -0.97
C ASN A 39 -5.14 11.06 -0.84
N ASP A 40 -5.96 10.76 -1.83
CA ASP A 40 -6.69 9.51 -1.96
C ASP A 40 -5.88 8.51 -2.79
N PHE A 41 -6.22 7.22 -2.70
CA PHE A 41 -5.48 6.16 -3.37
C PHE A 41 -6.41 5.22 -4.15
N VAL A 42 -5.93 4.73 -5.29
CA VAL A 42 -6.62 3.73 -6.11
C VAL A 42 -5.72 2.52 -6.35
N CYS A 43 -6.20 1.34 -5.93
CA CYS A 43 -5.53 0.05 -6.10
C CYS A 43 -6.52 -0.95 -6.69
N ASP A 44 -6.23 -1.50 -7.88
CA ASP A 44 -7.08 -2.50 -8.55
C ASP A 44 -8.58 -2.11 -8.57
N ASN A 45 -8.86 -0.87 -8.99
CA ASN A 45 -10.19 -0.25 -9.02
C ASN A 45 -10.90 -0.12 -7.66
N ASN A 46 -10.22 -0.42 -6.55
CA ASN A 46 -10.68 -0.06 -5.21
C ASN A 46 -10.20 1.35 -4.88
N TYR A 47 -11.09 2.13 -4.28
CA TYR A 47 -10.82 3.51 -3.91
C TYR A 47 -10.69 3.62 -2.39
N TYR A 48 -9.61 4.23 -1.93
CA TYR A 48 -9.30 4.47 -0.53
C TYR A 48 -9.20 5.96 -0.29
N SER A 49 -10.07 6.50 0.55
CA SER A 49 -9.97 7.91 0.95
C SER A 49 -8.76 8.13 1.86
N SER A 50 -8.17 9.31 1.80
CA SER A 50 -7.09 9.77 2.66
C SER A 50 -7.33 9.46 4.15
N LEU A 51 -8.54 9.75 4.65
CA LEU A 51 -8.95 9.46 6.03
C LEU A 51 -8.88 7.97 6.39
N ASN A 52 -9.25 7.09 5.45
CA ASN A 52 -9.21 5.65 5.67
C ASN A 52 -7.76 5.17 5.72
N VAL A 53 -6.94 5.61 4.75
CA VAL A 53 -5.51 5.30 4.71
C VAL A 53 -4.82 5.76 5.99
N HIS A 54 -5.09 7.00 6.42
CA HIS A 54 -4.53 7.55 7.65
C HIS A 54 -4.89 6.74 8.89
N SER A 55 -6.16 6.32 9.05
CA SER A 55 -6.57 5.48 10.18
C SER A 55 -5.80 4.14 10.23
N TYR A 56 -5.63 3.47 9.09
CA TYR A 56 -4.90 2.21 9.02
C TYR A 56 -3.40 2.38 9.22
N TYR A 57 -2.80 3.44 8.66
CA TYR A 57 -1.41 3.81 8.89
C TYR A 57 -1.12 4.09 10.37
N MET A 58 -1.95 4.90 11.03
CA MET A 58 -1.80 5.17 12.46
C MET A 58 -1.93 3.90 13.31
N THR A 59 -2.83 3.00 12.92
CA THR A 59 -2.98 1.69 13.58
C THR A 59 -1.72 0.85 13.40
N GLY A 60 -1.18 0.76 12.18
CA GLY A 60 0.05 0.01 11.90
C GLY A 60 1.27 0.56 12.62
N CYS A 61 1.42 1.88 12.63
CA CYS A 61 2.44 2.55 13.43
C CYS A 61 2.29 2.20 14.91
N ASN A 62 1.09 2.34 15.49
CA ASN A 62 0.86 2.00 16.89
C ASN A 62 1.20 0.52 17.19
N GLU A 63 0.82 -0.40 16.30
CA GLU A 63 1.12 -1.82 16.47
C GLU A 63 2.62 -2.13 16.31
N LEU A 64 3.40 -1.34 15.57
CA LEU A 64 4.86 -1.50 15.50
C LEU A 64 5.51 -1.42 16.88
N TRP A 65 5.04 -0.49 17.71
CA TRP A 65 5.55 -0.21 19.05
C TRP A 65 4.88 -1.02 20.17
N ASN A 66 3.70 -1.59 19.91
CA ASN A 66 2.86 -2.19 20.95
C ASN A 66 2.56 -3.68 20.77
N SER A 67 2.63 -4.20 19.54
CA SER A 67 2.35 -5.61 19.26
C SER A 67 3.56 -6.49 19.57
N ASP A 68 3.33 -7.76 19.86
CA ASP A 68 4.40 -8.75 19.88
C ASP A 68 4.78 -9.20 18.46
N SER A 69 5.99 -9.75 18.31
CA SER A 69 6.49 -10.27 17.02
C SER A 69 5.84 -11.60 16.60
N SER A 70 4.87 -12.14 17.36
CA SER A 70 4.15 -13.34 16.95
C SER A 70 3.02 -13.05 15.96
N LYS A 71 2.63 -11.78 15.83
CA LYS A 71 1.73 -11.33 14.76
C LYS A 71 2.49 -11.16 13.45
N GLN A 72 1.82 -11.44 12.33
CA GLN A 72 2.38 -11.21 10.99
C GLN A 72 2.69 -9.75 10.72
N PHE A 73 1.87 -8.83 11.26
CA PHE A 73 2.00 -7.40 11.01
C PHE A 73 2.24 -6.62 12.30
N PRO A 74 2.97 -5.50 12.25
CA PRO A 74 3.63 -4.96 11.05
C PRO A 74 4.77 -5.85 10.55
N ALA A 75 4.89 -5.98 9.23
CA ALA A 75 5.91 -6.80 8.58
C ALA A 75 6.97 -5.89 7.95
N THR A 76 8.23 -6.34 7.85
CA THR A 76 9.23 -5.59 7.08
C THR A 76 8.97 -5.73 5.57
N LEU A 77 9.26 -4.67 4.83
CA LEU A 77 9.30 -4.68 3.37
C LEU A 77 10.74 -4.93 2.93
N GLU A 78 10.99 -6.09 2.32
CA GLU A 78 12.33 -6.48 1.82
C GLU A 78 12.63 -5.89 0.43
N ASP A 79 11.61 -5.48 -0.31
CA ASP A 79 11.74 -5.05 -1.70
C ASP A 79 12.32 -3.63 -1.81
N SER A 80 13.65 -3.57 -1.89
CA SER A 80 14.42 -2.33 -2.05
C SER A 80 14.18 -1.61 -3.38
N HIS A 81 13.55 -2.24 -4.37
CA HIS A 81 13.36 -1.65 -5.70
C HIS A 81 12.19 -0.67 -5.78
N LEU A 82 11.20 -0.78 -4.89
CA LEU A 82 9.98 0.04 -4.93
C LEU A 82 10.22 1.50 -4.56
N TYR A 83 11.34 1.74 -3.90
CA TYR A 83 11.65 3.00 -3.25
C TYR A 83 13.14 3.29 -3.41
N GLY A 84 13.61 3.36 -4.66
CA GLY A 84 14.98 3.77 -4.96
C GLY A 84 15.28 5.12 -4.30
N GLY A 85 16.14 5.13 -3.28
CA GLY A 85 16.51 6.32 -2.52
C GLY A 85 15.94 6.43 -1.10
N ILE A 86 15.04 5.54 -0.67
CA ILE A 86 14.66 5.49 0.76
C ILE A 86 15.76 4.76 1.54
N HIS A 87 16.36 5.48 2.48
CA HIS A 87 17.53 5.03 3.24
C HIS A 87 17.18 4.34 4.58
N GLY A 88 16.00 3.71 4.71
CA GLY A 88 15.54 3.13 5.97
C GLY A 88 14.63 1.92 5.81
N THR A 89 14.45 1.16 6.90
CA THR A 89 13.60 -0.03 6.94
C THR A 89 12.14 0.38 6.88
N LEU A 90 11.44 -0.14 5.87
CA LEU A 90 10.02 0.07 5.68
C LEU A 90 9.20 -1.08 6.28
N PHE A 91 8.01 -0.73 6.75
CA PHE A 91 7.04 -1.62 7.34
C PHE A 91 5.73 -1.57 6.56
N LEU A 92 5.06 -2.72 6.54
CA LEU A 92 3.78 -2.94 5.90
C LEU A 92 2.70 -3.13 6.95
N TRP A 93 1.53 -2.54 6.70
CA TRP A 93 0.32 -2.83 7.46
C TRP A 93 -0.87 -3.05 6.52
N PRO A 94 -1.74 -4.06 6.75
CA PRO A 94 -2.86 -4.35 5.87
C PRO A 94 -3.83 -3.17 5.79
N LEU A 95 -4.18 -2.75 4.57
CA LEU A 95 -5.25 -1.81 4.30
C LEU A 95 -6.47 -2.59 3.80
N LYS A 96 -7.53 -2.64 4.62
CA LYS A 96 -8.75 -3.36 4.25
C LYS A 96 -9.74 -2.44 3.56
N ASP A 97 -10.51 -3.01 2.62
CA ASP A 97 -11.75 -2.36 2.19
C ASP A 97 -12.69 -2.35 3.39
N THR A 98 -13.25 -1.18 3.71
CA THR A 98 -14.27 -0.95 4.74
C THR A 98 -15.45 -1.93 4.71
N ARG A 99 -15.66 -2.62 3.59
CA ARG A 99 -16.76 -3.57 3.36
C ARG A 99 -16.36 -5.02 3.55
N ASP A 100 -15.08 -5.33 3.61
CA ASP A 100 -14.61 -6.69 3.82
C ASP A 100 -14.62 -6.97 5.32
N THR A 101 -15.79 -7.38 5.83
CA THR A 101 -15.95 -7.86 7.21
C THR A 101 -15.43 -9.29 7.36
N SER A 102 -14.82 -9.87 6.31
CA SER A 102 -14.22 -11.18 6.41
C SER A 102 -13.03 -11.16 7.37
N ASP A 103 -12.81 -12.31 7.99
CA ASP A 103 -11.97 -12.56 9.16
C ASP A 103 -10.70 -11.69 9.21
N ILE A 104 -10.38 -11.14 10.39
CA ILE A 104 -9.19 -10.30 10.61
C ILE A 104 -7.92 -11.00 10.10
N ARG A 105 -7.95 -12.34 10.11
CA ARG A 105 -6.89 -13.28 9.70
C ARG A 105 -6.51 -13.24 8.22
N ILE A 106 -7.40 -12.82 7.31
CA ILE A 106 -7.05 -12.68 5.89
C ILE A 106 -6.58 -11.25 5.67
N ALA A 107 -5.27 -11.04 5.70
CA ALA A 107 -4.69 -9.82 5.18
C ALA A 107 -4.96 -9.82 3.67
N GLY A 108 -5.73 -8.86 3.16
CA GLY A 108 -5.96 -8.67 1.72
C GLY A 108 -4.64 -8.44 0.98
N ASN A 109 -4.64 -8.00 -0.27
CA ASN A 109 -3.39 -7.74 -1.01
C ASN A 109 -2.89 -6.30 -0.92
N ILE A 110 -3.54 -5.40 -0.18
CA ILE A 110 -3.19 -3.97 -0.16
C ILE A 110 -2.57 -3.60 1.20
N ARG A 111 -1.52 -2.78 1.17
CA ARG A 111 -0.72 -2.39 2.34
C ARG A 111 -0.53 -0.89 2.37
N VAL A 112 -0.55 -0.31 3.56
CA VAL A 112 0.09 1.00 3.81
C VAL A 112 1.57 0.78 4.12
N VAL A 113 2.42 1.70 3.68
CA VAL A 113 3.87 1.64 3.87
C VAL A 113 4.32 2.81 4.74
N PHE A 114 5.12 2.52 5.76
CA PHE A 114 5.67 3.52 6.67
C PHE A 114 7.04 3.08 7.20
N ASP A 115 7.86 3.99 7.70
CA ASP A 115 9.15 3.63 8.32
C ASP A 115 9.07 3.47 9.84
N PHE A 116 10.22 3.16 10.46
CA PHE A 116 10.33 2.98 11.92
C PHE A 116 9.93 4.23 12.72
N ARG A 117 10.13 5.43 12.17
CA ARG A 117 9.71 6.71 12.77
C ARG A 117 8.23 7.01 12.49
N CYS A 118 7.52 6.06 11.89
CA CYS A 118 6.16 6.21 11.42
C CYS A 118 6.00 7.33 10.40
N ARG A 119 6.95 7.59 9.50
CA ARG A 119 6.69 8.44 8.33
C ARG A 119 5.98 7.62 7.26
N PHE A 120 4.98 8.20 6.61
CA PHE A 120 4.15 7.53 5.61
C PHE A 120 4.77 7.62 4.20
N TYR A 121 4.80 6.50 3.47
CA TYR A 121 5.42 6.42 2.14
C TYR A 121 4.47 5.97 1.04
N GLY A 122 3.18 5.78 1.35
CA GLY A 122 2.17 5.46 0.35
C GLY A 122 1.43 4.15 0.61
N VAL A 123 0.74 3.71 -0.45
CA VAL A 123 -0.06 2.48 -0.46
C VAL A 123 0.42 1.62 -1.61
N VAL A 124 0.66 0.34 -1.30
CA VAL A 124 1.13 -0.65 -2.27
C VAL A 124 0.20 -1.85 -2.31
N MET A 125 0.22 -2.54 -3.43
CA MET A 125 -0.51 -3.77 -3.67
C MET A 125 0.49 -4.91 -3.86
N ARG A 126 0.37 -5.95 -3.04
CA ARG A 126 1.10 -7.20 -3.18
C ARG A 126 0.59 -7.97 -4.40
N ARG A 127 1.50 -8.32 -5.29
CA ARG A 127 1.32 -9.31 -6.36
C ARG A 127 2.02 -10.62 -5.95
N GLU A 128 2.06 -11.58 -6.85
CA GLU A 128 2.65 -12.90 -6.60
C GLU A 128 4.13 -12.80 -6.20
N SER A 129 4.90 -11.93 -6.85
CA SER A 129 6.36 -11.83 -6.67
C SER A 129 6.89 -10.44 -6.31
N ASN A 130 6.06 -9.40 -6.36
CA ASN A 130 6.47 -8.02 -6.10
C ASN A 130 5.34 -7.20 -5.46
N TYR A 131 5.62 -5.93 -5.19
CA TYR A 131 4.57 -4.96 -4.91
C TYR A 131 4.44 -3.94 -6.03
N GLU A 132 3.27 -3.33 -6.13
CA GLU A 132 2.99 -2.25 -7.06
C GLU A 132 2.41 -1.06 -6.30
N HIS A 133 2.91 0.14 -6.59
CA HIS A 133 2.35 1.36 -6.06
C HIS A 133 0.92 1.58 -6.53
N CYS A 134 0.04 1.93 -5.60
CA CYS A 134 -1.27 2.43 -5.93
C CYS A 134 -1.18 3.82 -6.57
N ILE A 135 -2.22 4.19 -7.32
CA ILE A 135 -2.30 5.52 -7.91
C ILE A 135 -2.71 6.50 -6.81
N GLU A 136 -1.85 7.47 -6.52
CA GLU A 136 -2.14 8.56 -5.60
C GLU A 136 -2.87 9.69 -6.34
N LEU A 137 -3.97 10.15 -5.75
CA LEU A 137 -4.89 11.13 -6.30
C LEU A 137 -4.98 12.33 -5.38
N SER A 138 -4.64 13.50 -5.91
CA SER A 138 -4.82 14.78 -5.20
C SER A 138 -6.04 15.53 -5.73
N GLY A 139 -6.73 16.24 -4.84
CA GLY A 139 -7.84 17.10 -5.25
C GLY A 139 -7.37 18.20 -6.21
N LYS A 140 -8.25 18.64 -7.11
CA LYS A 140 -8.02 19.86 -7.91
C LYS A 140 -8.00 21.06 -6.97
N ARG A 141 -6.84 21.40 -6.38
CA ARG A 141 -6.66 22.75 -5.82
C ARG A 141 -6.92 23.73 -6.96
N LYS A 142 -7.59 24.85 -6.67
CA LYS A 142 -7.75 25.97 -7.61
C LYS A 142 -6.36 26.34 -8.11
N ALA A 143 -6.03 25.89 -9.32
CA ALA A 143 -4.69 25.94 -9.85
C ALA A 143 -4.41 27.37 -10.31
N ASN A 144 -3.87 28.17 -9.39
CA ASN A 144 -2.96 29.22 -9.81
C ASN A 144 -1.60 28.52 -9.98
N ASN A 145 -1.07 28.56 -11.20
CA ASN A 145 0.28 28.13 -11.62
C ASN A 145 0.39 26.72 -12.25
N ILE A 146 0.08 26.68 -13.54
CA ILE A 146 0.98 26.31 -14.65
C ILE A 146 1.90 25.09 -14.41
N SER A 147 1.42 23.92 -14.78
CA SER A 147 2.22 22.95 -15.55
C SER A 147 1.26 22.15 -16.45
N SER A 148 1.48 22.20 -17.75
CA SER A 148 0.61 21.60 -18.78
C SER A 148 0.59 20.06 -18.81
N ASP A 149 1.51 19.39 -18.09
CA ASP A 149 1.70 17.92 -18.18
C ASP A 149 1.09 17.11 -17.02
N ARG A 150 0.17 17.69 -16.24
CA ARG A 150 -0.43 16.93 -15.13
C ARG A 150 -1.39 15.88 -15.67
N LYS A 151 -1.01 14.61 -15.52
CA LYS A 151 -1.91 13.47 -15.81
C LYS A 151 -3.13 13.54 -14.89
N GLU A 152 -4.32 13.61 -15.47
CA GLU A 152 -5.57 13.60 -14.73
C GLU A 152 -6.18 12.20 -14.68
N PHE A 153 -6.70 11.82 -13.51
CA PHE A 153 -7.59 10.69 -13.37
C PHE A 153 -9.02 11.15 -13.62
N ARG A 154 -9.73 10.49 -14.56
CA ARG A 154 -11.14 10.72 -14.86
C ARG A 154 -11.93 9.43 -14.70
N GLY A 155 -13.02 9.48 -13.93
CA GLY A 155 -13.82 8.29 -13.69
C GLY A 155 -15.00 8.49 -12.75
N TYR A 156 -15.66 7.40 -12.42
CA TYR A 156 -16.86 7.37 -11.59
C TYR A 156 -16.54 6.69 -10.26
N ARG A 157 -16.62 7.48 -9.17
CA ARG A 157 -16.47 7.01 -7.79
C ARG A 157 -17.79 6.44 -7.29
N CYS A 158 -17.77 5.15 -7.03
CA CYS A 158 -18.86 4.40 -6.42
C CYS A 158 -18.46 3.94 -5.00
N MET A 159 -19.32 3.16 -4.34
CA MET A 159 -19.08 2.72 -2.97
C MET A 159 -17.93 1.70 -2.95
N GLY A 160 -16.78 2.12 -2.42
CA GLY A 160 -15.57 1.30 -2.30
C GLY A 160 -14.95 0.89 -3.65
N THR A 161 -15.31 1.55 -4.76
CA THR A 161 -14.73 1.25 -6.08
C THR A 161 -14.74 2.47 -6.97
N ILE A 162 -13.92 2.44 -8.01
CA ILE A 162 -13.82 3.49 -9.00
C ILE A 162 -13.71 2.87 -10.39
N PHE A 163 -14.43 3.44 -11.35
CA PHE A 163 -14.37 3.03 -12.75
C PHE A 163 -13.75 4.14 -13.58
N THR A 164 -12.75 3.82 -14.39
CA THR A 164 -12.17 4.80 -15.32
C THR A 164 -13.20 5.21 -16.37
N GLU A 165 -13.16 6.46 -16.83
CA GLU A 165 -14.07 6.93 -17.88
C GLU A 165 -13.92 6.10 -19.16
N ALA A 166 -12.68 5.71 -19.50
CA ALA A 166 -12.40 4.85 -20.65
C ALA A 166 -13.11 3.50 -20.55
N TYR A 167 -13.04 2.83 -19.40
CA TYR A 167 -13.74 1.55 -19.20
C TYR A 167 -15.26 1.69 -19.31
N VAL A 168 -15.83 2.74 -18.71
CA VAL A 168 -17.28 2.99 -18.78
C VAL A 168 -17.72 3.25 -20.23
N ARG A 169 -16.97 4.05 -20.99
CA ARG A 169 -17.25 4.29 -22.42
C ARG A 169 -17.13 3.01 -23.26
N SER A 170 -16.13 2.18 -23.02
CA SER A 170 -16.00 0.88 -23.72
C SER A 170 -17.18 -0.04 -23.40
N SER A 171 -17.66 -0.02 -22.15
CA SER A 171 -18.81 -0.82 -21.71
C SER A 171 -20.10 -0.37 -22.40
N THR A 172 -20.34 0.94 -22.54
CA THR A 172 -21.52 1.46 -23.23
C THR A 172 -21.47 1.26 -24.74
N LYS A 173 -20.28 1.29 -25.35
CA LYS A 173 -20.08 0.89 -26.77
C LYS A 173 -20.43 -0.59 -26.98
N ALA A 174 -19.95 -1.47 -26.11
CA ALA A 174 -20.27 -2.90 -26.19
C ALA A 174 -21.77 -3.16 -26.03
N SER A 175 -22.41 -2.49 -25.08
CA SER A 175 -23.87 -2.48 -24.90
C SER A 175 -24.60 -2.07 -26.18
N TRP A 176 -24.16 -0.98 -26.81
CA TRP A 176 -24.75 -0.50 -28.06
C TRP A 176 -24.61 -1.49 -29.21
N GLN A 177 -23.46 -2.15 -29.33
CA GLN A 177 -23.25 -3.17 -30.35
C GLN A 177 -24.24 -4.33 -30.21
N VAL A 178 -24.52 -4.78 -28.99
CA VAL A 178 -25.53 -5.83 -28.74
C VAL A 178 -26.94 -5.39 -29.16
N ILE A 179 -27.30 -4.11 -28.97
CA ILE A 179 -28.60 -3.57 -29.44
C ILE A 179 -28.70 -3.64 -30.96
N LEU A 180 -27.61 -3.32 -31.67
CA LEU A 180 -27.58 -3.36 -33.14
C LEU A 180 -27.68 -4.80 -33.67
N GLU A 181 -26.98 -5.73 -33.04
CA GLU A 181 -26.91 -7.13 -33.48
C GLU A 181 -28.14 -7.96 -33.09
N SER A 182 -28.82 -7.62 -31.99
CA SER A 182 -29.92 -8.42 -31.46
C SER A 182 -30.90 -7.57 -30.63
N PRO A 183 -31.88 -6.89 -31.26
CA PRO A 183 -32.80 -6.01 -30.55
C PRO A 183 -33.71 -6.72 -29.52
N ASN A 184 -33.79 -8.06 -29.58
CA ASN A 184 -34.65 -8.89 -28.73
C ASN A 184 -33.91 -9.60 -27.58
N VAL A 185 -32.72 -9.13 -27.14
CA VAL A 185 -32.03 -9.75 -26.00
C VAL A 185 -32.86 -9.62 -24.72
N GLN A 186 -33.24 -10.75 -24.12
CA GLN A 186 -34.14 -10.80 -22.95
C GLN A 186 -33.54 -10.29 -21.63
N ARG A 187 -32.29 -9.79 -21.61
CA ARG A 187 -31.60 -9.50 -20.35
C ARG A 187 -30.88 -8.15 -20.33
N TYR A 188 -29.78 -8.04 -21.06
CA TYR A 188 -29.01 -6.80 -21.18
C TYR A 188 -28.66 -6.56 -22.64
N PRO A 189 -28.72 -5.30 -23.11
CA PRO A 189 -28.98 -4.10 -22.33
C PRO A 189 -30.44 -3.99 -21.88
N PHE A 190 -30.67 -3.62 -20.62
CA PHE A 190 -32.03 -3.52 -20.08
C PHE A 190 -32.60 -2.15 -20.46
N ARG A 191 -33.67 -2.15 -21.28
CA ARG A 191 -34.34 -0.93 -21.74
C ARG A 191 -35.37 -0.49 -20.71
N PHE A 192 -35.38 0.79 -20.36
CA PHE A 192 -36.40 1.39 -19.52
C PHE A 192 -36.63 2.86 -19.89
N SER A 193 -37.86 3.33 -19.72
CA SER A 193 -38.21 4.73 -19.99
C SER A 193 -38.03 5.56 -18.71
N SER A 194 -37.26 6.64 -18.78
CA SER A 194 -37.12 7.58 -17.67
C SER A 194 -38.05 8.77 -17.88
N PRO A 195 -38.98 9.07 -16.94
CA PRO A 195 -39.92 10.20 -17.06
C PRO A 195 -39.22 11.53 -17.30
N ASN A 196 -38.01 11.70 -16.75
CA ASN A 196 -37.25 12.94 -16.80
C ASN A 196 -36.38 13.07 -18.06
N ALA A 197 -36.13 11.97 -18.78
CA ALA A 197 -35.22 11.96 -19.93
C ALA A 197 -35.93 12.06 -21.29
N GLY A 198 -37.25 11.85 -21.32
CA GLY A 198 -38.06 11.89 -22.55
C GLY A 198 -37.65 10.88 -23.63
N GLN A 199 -36.77 9.94 -23.30
CA GLN A 199 -36.13 8.99 -24.21
C GLN A 199 -35.88 7.66 -23.48
N ASP A 200 -35.80 6.57 -24.24
CA ASP A 200 -35.45 5.28 -23.69
C ASP A 200 -33.98 5.22 -23.29
N LEU A 201 -33.75 4.70 -22.09
CA LEU A 201 -32.43 4.49 -21.52
C LEU A 201 -32.09 3.01 -21.53
N HIS A 202 -30.81 2.74 -21.67
CA HIS A 202 -30.26 1.39 -21.59
C HIS A 202 -29.36 1.27 -20.36
N GLU A 203 -29.60 0.23 -19.58
CA GLU A 203 -28.77 -0.16 -18.45
C GLU A 203 -27.84 -1.30 -18.87
N TRP A 204 -26.56 -1.19 -18.52
CA TRP A 204 -25.53 -2.19 -18.79
C TRP A 204 -24.69 -2.48 -17.54
N PRO A 205 -24.37 -3.75 -17.23
CA PRO A 205 -23.58 -4.08 -16.05
C PRO A 205 -22.12 -3.63 -16.14
N LEU A 206 -21.55 -3.25 -15.00
CA LEU A 206 -20.11 -2.98 -14.82
C LEU A 206 -19.51 -3.94 -13.80
N PHE A 207 -18.25 -4.31 -14.00
CA PHE A 207 -17.50 -5.21 -13.13
C PHE A 207 -16.27 -4.52 -12.53
N LYS A 208 -16.00 -4.78 -11.25
CA LYS A 208 -14.85 -4.22 -10.52
C LYS A 208 -13.49 -4.55 -11.16
N ASN A 209 -13.38 -5.66 -11.89
CA ASN A 209 -12.16 -6.07 -12.58
C ASN A 209 -12.04 -5.47 -14.00
N ASN A 210 -12.89 -4.49 -14.34
CA ASN A 210 -12.96 -3.84 -15.65
C ASN A 210 -13.19 -4.81 -16.83
N GLU A 211 -13.78 -5.98 -16.59
CA GLU A 211 -14.23 -6.85 -17.67
C GLU A 211 -15.50 -6.28 -18.31
N ILE A 212 -15.59 -6.38 -19.63
CA ILE A 212 -16.80 -6.00 -20.37
C ILE A 212 -17.81 -7.13 -20.22
N TYR A 213 -19.05 -6.78 -19.88
CA TYR A 213 -20.14 -7.76 -19.80
C TYR A 213 -20.38 -8.44 -21.15
N ALA A 214 -20.55 -9.76 -21.12
CA ALA A 214 -20.91 -10.55 -22.29
C ALA A 214 -22.26 -11.24 -22.06
N ALA A 215 -23.22 -11.03 -22.96
CA ALA A 215 -24.60 -11.48 -22.81
C ALA A 215 -24.76 -13.00 -22.64
N ASN A 216 -23.80 -13.78 -23.17
CA ASN A 216 -23.83 -15.24 -23.16
C ASN A 216 -23.32 -15.87 -21.85
N ILE A 217 -22.77 -15.06 -20.93
CA ILE A 217 -22.19 -15.59 -19.68
C ILE A 217 -23.26 -15.57 -18.59
N ARG A 218 -23.64 -16.77 -18.12
CA ARG A 218 -24.44 -16.93 -16.88
C ARG A 218 -23.60 -16.50 -15.68
N HIS A 219 -23.59 -15.21 -15.38
CA HIS A 219 -22.98 -14.72 -14.16
C HIS A 219 -23.80 -15.17 -12.95
N LYS A 220 -23.21 -16.06 -12.14
CA LYS A 220 -23.74 -16.43 -10.81
C LYS A 220 -23.56 -15.33 -9.77
N ARG A 221 -22.76 -14.30 -10.08
CA ARG A 221 -22.46 -13.19 -9.17
C ARG A 221 -23.51 -12.10 -9.27
N ARG A 222 -23.81 -11.51 -8.11
CA ARG A 222 -24.73 -10.39 -7.99
C ARG A 222 -24.14 -9.14 -8.65
N LEU A 223 -24.83 -8.61 -9.65
CA LEU A 223 -24.49 -7.35 -10.30
C LEU A 223 -24.88 -6.19 -9.38
N LEU A 224 -23.93 -5.30 -9.11
CA LEU A 224 -24.10 -4.17 -8.18
C LEU A 224 -23.87 -2.81 -8.84
N TYR A 225 -23.15 -2.78 -9.97
CA TYR A 225 -22.75 -1.55 -10.64
C TYR A 225 -23.28 -1.60 -12.07
N PHE A 226 -23.82 -0.47 -12.51
CA PHE A 226 -24.45 -0.35 -13.81
C PHE A 226 -24.11 1.00 -14.42
N VAL A 227 -24.04 1.07 -15.74
CA VAL A 227 -24.02 2.32 -16.49
C VAL A 227 -25.35 2.49 -17.21
N TRP A 228 -25.89 3.71 -17.16
CA TRP A 228 -27.00 4.14 -17.98
C TRP A 228 -26.47 4.95 -19.16
N HIS A 229 -26.95 4.65 -20.36
CA HIS A 229 -26.58 5.36 -21.57
C HIS A 229 -27.78 5.58 -22.49
N LYS A 230 -27.65 6.56 -23.40
CA LYS A 230 -28.61 6.81 -24.47
C LYS A 230 -28.21 6.06 -25.75
N ASN A 231 -28.97 6.32 -26.82
CA ASN A 231 -28.64 5.95 -28.19
C ASN A 231 -27.19 6.36 -28.53
N LYS A 232 -26.48 5.52 -29.30
CA LYS A 232 -25.05 5.65 -29.67
C LYS A 232 -24.03 5.34 -28.56
N GLY A 233 -24.48 4.88 -27.39
CA GLY A 233 -23.56 4.34 -26.37
C GLY A 233 -22.80 5.42 -25.58
N GLU A 234 -23.32 6.63 -25.44
CA GLU A 234 -22.72 7.65 -24.57
C GLU A 234 -23.19 7.50 -23.11
N PRO A 235 -22.26 7.37 -22.13
CA PRO A 235 -22.62 7.18 -20.73
C PRO A 235 -23.25 8.45 -20.15
N ILE A 236 -24.43 8.29 -19.55
CA ILE A 236 -25.12 9.35 -18.80
C ILE A 236 -24.64 9.34 -17.36
N GLN A 237 -24.75 8.17 -16.71
CA GLN A 237 -24.40 8.03 -15.31
C GLN A 237 -24.06 6.59 -14.95
N VAL A 238 -23.26 6.45 -13.91
CA VAL A 238 -22.96 5.15 -13.30
C VAL A 238 -23.72 5.06 -11.98
N ILE A 239 -24.29 3.90 -11.70
CA ILE A 239 -25.15 3.66 -10.55
C ILE A 239 -24.68 2.45 -9.79
N TYR A 240 -24.68 2.57 -8.47
CA TYR A 240 -24.59 1.43 -7.58
C TYR A 240 -26.00 1.05 -7.12
N ARG A 241 -26.38 -0.23 -7.26
CA ARG A 241 -27.65 -0.77 -6.82
C ARG A 241 -27.46 -2.01 -5.96
N SER A 242 -28.00 -1.97 -4.76
CA SER A 242 -28.08 -3.08 -3.80
C SER A 242 -29.54 -3.35 -3.43
N LYS A 243 -29.78 -4.26 -2.46
CA LYS A 243 -31.13 -4.66 -2.04
C LYS A 243 -31.83 -3.52 -1.29
N LYS A 244 -31.05 -2.66 -0.63
CA LYS A 244 -31.52 -1.63 0.31
C LYS A 244 -31.20 -0.21 -0.14
N LEU A 245 -30.31 -0.05 -1.13
CA LEU A 245 -29.72 1.23 -1.46
C LEU A 245 -29.46 1.30 -2.96
N SER A 246 -29.82 2.42 -3.58
CA SER A 246 -29.48 2.78 -4.95
C SER A 246 -29.00 4.21 -4.96
N TYR A 247 -27.87 4.51 -5.59
CA TYR A 247 -27.40 5.88 -5.74
C TYR A 247 -26.48 6.05 -6.94
N THR A 248 -26.41 7.28 -7.44
CA THR A 248 -25.58 7.67 -8.58
C THR A 248 -24.12 7.86 -8.13
N CYS A 249 -23.21 7.16 -8.78
CA CYS A 249 -21.78 7.32 -8.57
C CYS A 249 -21.31 8.71 -9.05
N LYS A 250 -20.45 9.34 -8.25
CA LYS A 250 -19.96 10.69 -8.53
C LYS A 250 -18.90 10.62 -9.63
N PHE A 251 -19.09 11.37 -10.72
CA PHE A 251 -17.99 11.61 -11.66
C PHE A 251 -16.94 12.48 -10.96
N ILE A 252 -15.68 12.04 -10.99
CA ILE A 252 -14.56 12.75 -10.38
C ILE A 252 -13.48 13.02 -11.41
N THR A 253 -12.79 14.14 -11.22
CA THR A 253 -11.54 14.44 -11.90
C THR A 253 -10.53 14.87 -10.87
N MET A 254 -9.44 14.13 -10.76
CA MET A 254 -8.38 14.34 -9.77
C MET A 254 -7.03 14.34 -10.46
N ASN A 255 -6.04 14.99 -9.87
CA ASN A 255 -4.69 14.98 -10.41
C ASN A 255 -3.97 13.71 -9.93
N ILE A 256 -3.35 12.99 -10.85
CA ILE A 256 -2.43 11.90 -10.48
C ILE A 256 -1.16 12.56 -9.97
N VAL A 257 -0.76 12.22 -8.74
CA VAL A 257 0.47 12.74 -8.15
C VAL A 257 1.67 12.08 -8.85
N PRO A 258 2.57 12.84 -9.50
CA PRO A 258 3.77 12.28 -10.10
C PRO A 258 4.67 11.70 -9.01
N ARG A 259 5.18 10.48 -9.22
CA ARG A 259 6.00 9.77 -8.23
C ARG A 259 7.40 10.37 -8.02
N ALA A 260 7.81 11.33 -8.85
CA ALA A 260 9.16 11.88 -8.87
C ALA A 260 9.55 12.68 -7.61
N HIS A 261 8.66 12.89 -6.65
CA HIS A 261 8.88 13.86 -5.56
C HIS A 261 8.96 13.28 -4.14
N ILE A 262 8.90 11.96 -3.94
CA ILE A 262 9.06 11.38 -2.59
C ILE A 262 10.57 11.27 -2.22
N PHE A 263 11.46 11.42 -3.19
CA PHE A 263 12.89 11.11 -3.03
C PHE A 263 13.80 12.31 -2.70
N ASP A 264 13.30 13.55 -2.80
CA ASP A 264 14.17 14.74 -2.68
C ASP A 264 14.23 15.37 -1.28
N SER A 265 13.39 14.94 -0.31
CA SER A 265 13.29 15.63 0.99
C SER A 265 13.74 14.82 2.20
N ILE A 266 14.11 13.56 2.04
CA ILE A 266 14.70 12.76 3.13
C ILE A 266 16.20 12.78 2.92
N GLY A 267 16.83 13.77 3.56
CA GLY A 267 18.22 14.10 3.42
C GLY A 267 19.11 12.87 3.31
N ALA A 268 20.08 12.98 2.40
CA ALA A 268 21.21 12.08 2.21
C ALA A 268 21.91 11.79 3.55
N HIS A 269 21.32 10.95 4.38
CA HIS A 269 22.04 10.16 5.34
C HIS A 269 22.74 9.13 4.49
N LYS A 270 24.00 9.48 4.18
CA LYS A 270 25.03 8.60 3.62
C LYS A 270 24.66 7.17 3.95
N LEU A 271 24.43 6.38 2.90
CA LEU A 271 24.81 4.99 2.93
C LEU A 271 26.17 4.94 3.65
N ILE A 272 26.17 4.53 4.91
CA ILE A 272 27.30 3.77 5.40
C ILE A 272 27.18 2.54 4.53
N VAL A 273 27.88 2.58 3.39
CA VAL A 273 28.18 1.40 2.58
C VAL A 273 28.88 0.49 3.58
N ASN A 274 28.11 -0.35 4.27
CA ASN A 274 28.68 -1.36 5.14
C ASN A 274 29.27 -2.38 4.17
N GLU A 275 30.55 -2.17 3.87
CA GLU A 275 31.40 -3.09 3.11
C GLU A 275 31.50 -4.48 3.77
N ASN A 276 30.97 -4.61 4.99
CA ASN A 276 30.77 -5.88 5.70
C ASN A 276 29.26 -6.12 5.92
N LYS A 277 28.63 -6.88 5.03
CA LYS A 277 27.23 -7.31 5.18
C LYS A 277 27.12 -8.34 6.33
N LYS A 278 27.03 -7.83 7.56
CA LYS A 278 26.71 -8.65 8.73
C LYS A 278 25.21 -8.97 8.73
N SER A 279 24.87 -10.19 9.13
CA SER A 279 23.49 -10.66 9.25
C SER A 279 23.35 -11.61 10.44
N TYR A 280 22.13 -11.78 10.91
CA TYR A 280 21.79 -12.64 12.04
C TYR A 280 20.79 -13.69 11.58
N ASP A 281 21.17 -14.96 11.62
CA ASP A 281 20.33 -16.08 11.24
C ASP A 281 19.67 -16.69 12.47
N CYS A 282 18.35 -16.54 12.54
CA CYS A 282 17.50 -17.06 13.60
C CYS A 282 16.70 -18.26 13.11
N HIS A 283 17.40 -19.37 12.79
CA HIS A 283 16.80 -20.62 12.33
C HIS A 283 16.02 -20.47 11.01
N GLY A 284 16.65 -19.83 10.02
CA GLY A 284 16.11 -19.59 8.68
C GLY A 284 15.45 -18.21 8.50
N GLN A 285 15.14 -17.50 9.59
CA GLN A 285 14.79 -16.08 9.52
C GLN A 285 16.05 -15.24 9.63
N ILE A 286 16.37 -14.50 8.57
CA ILE A 286 17.57 -13.67 8.52
C ILE A 286 17.21 -12.21 8.81
N PHE A 287 17.98 -11.55 9.69
CA PHE A 287 17.91 -10.12 9.95
C PHE A 287 19.21 -9.45 9.51
N MET A 288 19.11 -8.40 8.71
CA MET A 288 20.27 -7.65 8.23
C MET A 288 20.77 -6.66 9.28
N ASP A 289 22.09 -6.45 9.36
CA ASP A 289 22.69 -5.56 10.36
C ASP A 289 22.27 -4.10 10.25
N TYR A 290 21.98 -3.60 9.03
CA TYR A 290 21.47 -2.24 8.86
C TYR A 290 20.12 -2.04 9.58
N TYR A 291 19.23 -3.03 9.54
CA TYR A 291 17.94 -2.99 10.20
C TYR A 291 18.12 -2.96 11.72
N ILE A 292 19.05 -3.77 12.24
CA ILE A 292 19.37 -3.81 13.67
C ILE A 292 19.93 -2.47 14.15
N LYS A 293 20.89 -1.90 13.41
CA LYS A 293 21.50 -0.60 13.71
C LYS A 293 20.50 0.56 13.63
N GLU A 294 19.58 0.54 12.67
CA GLU A 294 18.54 1.55 12.54
C GLU A 294 17.60 1.57 13.75
N ILE A 295 17.19 0.38 14.23
CA ILE A 295 16.39 0.26 15.45
C ILE A 295 17.16 0.80 16.65
N GLN A 296 18.42 0.35 16.84
CA GLN A 296 19.28 0.77 17.95
C GLN A 296 19.44 2.30 17.97
N PHE A 297 19.81 2.89 16.83
CA PHE A 297 19.98 4.33 16.69
C PHE A 297 18.70 5.09 17.02
N THR A 298 17.56 4.62 16.49
CA THR A 298 16.29 5.32 16.70
C THR A 298 15.83 5.24 18.16
N ILE A 299 15.96 4.07 18.80
CA ILE A 299 15.64 3.91 20.23
C ILE A 299 16.51 4.83 21.09
N ARG A 300 17.83 4.82 20.85
CA ARG A 300 18.78 5.68 21.58
C ARG A 300 18.41 7.16 21.46
N ASN A 301 18.06 7.62 20.26
CA ASN A 301 17.69 9.02 20.03
C ASN A 301 16.35 9.38 20.67
N ILE A 302 15.32 8.52 20.56
CA ILE A 302 14.01 8.76 21.19
C ILE A 302 14.12 8.95 22.72
N GLN A 303 15.10 8.31 23.35
CA GLN A 303 15.34 8.45 24.79
C GLN A 303 16.23 9.62 25.17
N ALA A 304 17.09 10.06 24.26
CA ALA A 304 17.90 11.26 24.44
C ALA A 304 17.08 12.55 24.22
N ASP A 305 16.12 12.52 23.29
CA ASP A 305 15.22 13.63 23.01
C ASP A 305 14.07 13.66 24.03
N GLY A 306 13.74 14.84 24.56
CA GLY A 306 12.68 15.03 25.57
C GLY A 306 11.26 14.61 25.12
N ASP A 307 11.11 14.17 23.87
CA ASP A 307 9.89 13.60 23.26
C ASP A 307 9.53 12.19 23.80
N TYR A 308 10.29 11.70 24.78
CA TYR A 308 10.06 10.44 25.51
C TYR A 308 8.60 10.27 26.01
N ASN A 309 7.90 11.37 26.34
CA ASN A 309 6.51 11.31 26.79
C ASN A 309 5.54 10.69 25.75
N LYS A 310 5.83 10.84 24.45
CA LYS A 310 5.05 10.24 23.35
C LYS A 310 5.19 8.71 23.31
N PHE A 311 6.38 8.21 23.67
CA PHE A 311 6.73 6.79 23.64
C PHE A 311 6.56 6.09 25.00
N LYS A 312 6.36 6.83 26.09
CA LYS A 312 6.12 6.27 27.43
C LYS A 312 4.88 5.38 27.52
N LYS A 313 3.91 5.55 26.61
CA LYS A 313 2.72 4.70 26.49
C LYS A 313 2.97 3.42 25.69
N ASN A 314 4.10 3.34 24.97
CA ASN A 314 4.43 2.19 24.16
C ASN A 314 4.89 1.02 25.02
N LYS A 315 4.54 -0.20 24.61
CA LYS A 315 4.96 -1.42 25.28
C LYS A 315 6.44 -1.72 25.07
N TYR A 316 7.04 -1.26 23.97
CA TYR A 316 8.43 -1.45 23.61
C TYR A 316 9.11 -0.14 23.17
N PRO A 317 10.44 -0.01 23.28
CA PRO A 317 11.35 -0.97 23.92
C PRO A 317 11.08 -1.09 25.43
N ARG A 318 11.36 -2.27 25.98
CA ARG A 318 11.08 -2.57 27.40
C ARG A 318 12.34 -3.00 28.12
N LEU A 319 12.59 -2.38 29.28
CA LEU A 319 13.57 -2.87 30.26
C LEU A 319 13.04 -4.14 30.94
N MET A 320 13.84 -5.19 30.94
CA MET A 320 13.54 -6.40 31.69
C MET A 320 14.80 -7.17 32.08
N LYS A 321 14.69 -7.98 33.13
CA LYS A 321 15.73 -8.93 33.51
C LYS A 321 15.52 -10.25 32.75
N ILE A 322 16.54 -10.70 32.04
CA ILE A 322 16.54 -12.00 31.35
C ILE A 322 17.65 -12.85 31.97
N ASN A 323 17.28 -13.80 32.83
CA ASN A 323 18.23 -14.61 33.59
C ASN A 323 19.19 -15.44 32.71
N GLN A 324 18.81 -15.72 31.47
CA GLN A 324 19.60 -16.49 30.51
C GLN A 324 20.73 -15.67 29.85
N ILE A 325 20.71 -14.34 30.01
CA ILE A 325 21.71 -13.44 29.42
C ILE A 325 22.59 -12.94 30.56
N GLN A 326 23.77 -13.54 30.70
CA GLN A 326 24.63 -13.38 31.88
C GLN A 326 25.36 -12.03 31.96
N SER A 327 25.41 -11.26 30.88
CA SER A 327 26.20 -10.02 30.82
C SER A 327 25.58 -8.87 31.63
N GLU A 328 24.26 -8.81 31.80
CA GLU A 328 23.58 -7.65 32.40
C GLU A 328 22.36 -7.98 33.26
N LYS A 329 22.17 -7.24 34.36
CA LYS A 329 21.04 -7.44 35.28
C LYS A 329 19.69 -6.99 34.70
N ILE A 330 19.69 -6.00 33.80
CA ILE A 330 18.50 -5.43 33.15
C ILE A 330 18.91 -5.01 31.75
N VAL A 331 18.15 -5.43 30.74
CA VAL A 331 18.43 -5.17 29.31
C VAL A 331 17.22 -4.56 28.63
N TRP A 332 17.45 -3.77 27.59
CA TRP A 332 16.40 -3.31 26.69
C TRP A 332 16.03 -4.41 25.70
N THR A 333 14.73 -4.59 25.49
CA THR A 333 14.19 -5.56 24.53
C THR A 333 13.30 -4.89 23.51
N TRP A 334 13.50 -5.24 22.25
CA TRP A 334 12.69 -4.80 21.12
C TRP A 334 12.26 -6.01 20.28
N HIS A 335 11.02 -6.04 19.82
CA HIS A 335 10.51 -7.11 18.95
C HIS A 335 10.89 -6.87 17.49
N LEU A 336 11.69 -7.76 16.93
CA LEU A 336 12.02 -7.72 15.50
C LEU A 336 10.84 -8.22 14.66
N ARG A 337 10.64 -7.58 13.51
CA ARG A 337 9.56 -7.91 12.57
C ARG A 337 10.11 -8.73 11.42
N SER A 338 9.45 -9.85 11.13
CA SER A 338 9.73 -10.65 9.94
C SER A 338 9.14 -9.97 8.70
N SER A 339 9.64 -10.36 7.54
CA SER A 339 9.03 -9.95 6.28
C SER A 339 7.68 -10.63 6.05
N GLU A 340 6.86 -10.02 5.20
CA GLU A 340 5.54 -10.57 4.91
C GLU A 340 5.60 -11.96 4.25
N ALA A 341 6.67 -12.24 3.51
CA ALA A 341 6.93 -13.54 2.88
C ALA A 341 7.56 -14.56 3.85
N GLY A 342 8.40 -14.10 4.79
CA GLY A 342 9.06 -14.94 5.79
C GLY A 342 8.15 -15.38 6.95
N PHE A 343 6.94 -14.84 7.08
CA PHE A 343 6.05 -15.19 8.17
C PHE A 343 5.49 -16.62 8.04
N GLN A 344 5.92 -17.50 8.94
CA GLN A 344 5.41 -18.87 9.04
C GLN A 344 4.39 -19.00 10.18
N MET A 345 3.17 -19.40 9.84
CA MET A 345 2.12 -19.68 10.82
C MET A 345 2.40 -21.03 11.48
N SER A 346 3.14 -21.02 12.59
CA SER A 346 3.48 -22.22 13.36
C SER A 346 2.59 -22.34 14.61
N ASN A 347 2.36 -23.58 15.07
CA ASN A 347 1.57 -23.86 16.28
C ASN A 347 2.18 -23.24 17.55
N ILE A 348 3.48 -22.96 17.54
CA ILE A 348 4.20 -22.25 18.60
C ILE A 348 4.90 -21.06 17.94
N PRO A 349 4.34 -19.85 18.05
CA PRO A 349 4.89 -18.72 17.33
C PRO A 349 6.28 -18.36 17.89
N THR A 350 7.27 -18.42 17.02
CA THR A 350 8.64 -17.98 17.34
C THR A 350 8.66 -16.46 17.39
N ARG A 351 9.26 -15.90 18.44
CA ARG A 351 9.37 -14.45 18.63
C ARG A 351 10.81 -14.02 18.52
N TYR A 352 11.09 -12.94 17.79
CA TYR A 352 12.44 -12.45 17.55
C TYR A 352 12.66 -11.15 18.31
N PHE A 353 13.84 -11.01 18.90
CA PHE A 353 14.19 -9.90 19.77
C PHE A 353 15.56 -9.33 19.42
N LEU A 354 15.63 -8.01 19.37
CA LEU A 354 16.87 -7.28 19.57
C LEU A 354 17.02 -7.02 21.07
N ILE A 355 18.17 -7.43 21.61
CA ILE A 355 18.50 -7.22 23.02
C ILE A 355 19.71 -6.29 23.09
N MET A 356 19.57 -5.23 23.88
CA MET A 356 20.58 -4.19 24.04
C MET A 356 20.89 -3.95 25.51
N SER A 357 22.10 -3.46 25.78
CA SER A 357 22.53 -3.06 27.11
C SER A 357 21.73 -1.89 27.63
N HIS A 358 21.84 -1.60 28.93
CA HIS A 358 21.27 -0.38 29.50
C HIS A 358 21.75 0.90 28.78
N GLU A 359 22.99 0.91 28.28
CA GLU A 359 23.62 1.98 27.48
C GLU A 359 23.30 1.89 25.98
N TYR A 360 22.36 1.03 25.57
CA TYR A 360 21.94 0.77 24.19
C TYR A 360 22.98 0.09 23.29
N GLU A 361 23.97 -0.59 23.84
CA GLU A 361 24.90 -1.41 23.06
C GLU A 361 24.23 -2.71 22.62
N ILE A 362 24.45 -3.17 21.39
CA ILE A 362 23.83 -4.41 20.90
C ILE A 362 24.48 -5.61 21.59
N ILE A 363 23.71 -6.32 22.43
CA ILE A 363 24.12 -7.61 23.02
C ILE A 363 23.94 -8.73 21.99
N GLY A 364 22.87 -8.66 21.19
CA GLY A 364 22.64 -9.55 20.06
C GLY A 364 21.19 -9.66 19.64
N VAL A 365 20.98 -10.48 18.62
CA VAL A 365 19.66 -10.90 18.14
C VAL A 365 19.33 -12.28 18.71
N TYR A 366 18.10 -12.45 19.18
CA TYR A 366 17.64 -13.66 19.84
C TYR A 366 16.29 -14.09 19.27
N TYR A 367 16.01 -15.38 19.29
CA TYR A 367 14.66 -15.90 19.13
C TYR A 367 14.20 -16.59 20.41
N MET A 368 12.90 -16.58 20.66
CA MET A 368 12.28 -17.22 21.81
C MET A 368 11.29 -18.28 21.35
N LYS A 369 11.48 -19.49 21.86
CA LYS A 369 10.59 -20.63 21.70
C LYS A 369 10.34 -21.22 23.09
N ASN A 370 9.09 -21.49 23.47
CA ASN A 370 8.73 -22.05 24.79
C ASN A 370 9.38 -21.32 25.99
N THR A 371 9.46 -19.98 25.95
CA THR A 371 10.05 -19.10 27.00
C THR A 371 11.58 -19.12 27.14
N SER A 372 12.31 -19.94 26.37
CA SER A 372 13.77 -19.87 26.32
C SER A 372 14.24 -18.95 25.21
N TYR A 373 15.16 -18.04 25.54
CA TYR A 373 15.88 -17.20 24.59
C TYR A 373 17.10 -17.97 24.05
N THR A 374 17.26 -17.96 22.74
CA THR A 374 18.42 -18.53 22.05
C THR A 374 19.01 -17.46 21.17
N LYS A 375 20.33 -17.25 21.28
CA LYS A 375 21.05 -16.27 20.47
C LYS A 375 21.08 -16.74 19.01
N CYS A 376 20.84 -15.84 18.08
CA CYS A 376 20.93 -16.11 16.65
C CYS A 376 22.39 -16.12 16.20
N ASP A 377 22.67 -16.86 15.13
CA ASP A 377 24.02 -16.99 14.59
C ASP A 377 24.39 -15.74 13.82
N GLU A 378 25.50 -15.12 14.21
CA GLU A 378 26.08 -13.99 13.50
C GLU A 378 26.85 -14.49 12.28
N LYS A 379 26.44 -14.03 11.09
CA LYS A 379 27.10 -14.35 9.82
C LYS A 379 27.71 -13.08 9.23
N SER A 380 29.01 -13.08 9.00
CA SER A 380 29.68 -12.10 8.15
C SER A 380 29.64 -12.59 6.70
N VAL A 381 29.01 -11.83 5.82
CA VAL A 381 29.14 -12.07 4.38
C VAL A 381 30.43 -11.40 3.93
N GLN A 382 31.47 -12.21 3.70
CA GLN A 382 32.63 -11.74 2.92
C GLN A 382 32.15 -11.50 1.50
N THR A 383 32.15 -10.25 1.08
CA THR A 383 31.92 -9.90 -0.33
C THR A 383 33.09 -10.46 -1.11
N ILE A 384 32.89 -11.57 -1.84
CA ILE A 384 33.78 -11.89 -2.97
C ILE A 384 33.60 -10.71 -3.91
N SER A 385 34.66 -9.92 -4.06
CA SER A 385 34.73 -8.85 -5.05
C SER A 385 34.64 -9.47 -6.44
N GLU A 386 33.43 -9.70 -6.94
CA GLU A 386 33.20 -9.70 -8.39
C GLU A 386 33.24 -8.25 -8.87
N ALA A 387 34.40 -7.63 -8.71
CA ALA A 387 34.85 -6.55 -9.55
C ALA A 387 35.27 -7.16 -10.88
N ASN A 388 34.29 -7.55 -11.70
CA ASN A 388 34.47 -7.55 -13.14
C ASN A 388 33.67 -6.38 -13.69
N ASN A 389 34.41 -5.29 -13.85
CA ASN A 389 34.09 -4.11 -14.63
C ASN A 389 33.28 -4.45 -15.88
N VAL A 390 32.02 -4.02 -15.92
CA VAL A 390 31.44 -3.40 -17.12
C VAL A 390 30.70 -2.15 -16.66
N VAL A 391 31.46 -1.18 -16.11
CA VAL A 391 31.13 0.22 -16.34
C VAL A 391 31.66 0.53 -17.74
N SER A 392 30.92 0.08 -18.76
CA SER A 392 31.00 0.72 -20.07
C SER A 392 30.12 1.94 -19.97
N SER A 393 30.76 3.11 -20.02
CA SER A 393 30.13 4.39 -20.32
C SER A 393 28.99 4.19 -21.32
N LEU A 394 27.75 4.41 -20.87
CA LEU A 394 26.61 4.50 -21.77
C LEU A 394 26.76 5.83 -22.51
N ASP A 395 27.43 5.78 -23.66
CA ASP A 395 27.47 6.85 -24.62
C ASP A 395 26.04 7.01 -25.17
N LEU A 396 25.38 8.12 -24.80
CA LEU A 396 23.99 8.43 -25.18
C LEU A 396 23.83 8.76 -26.67
N ASN A 397 24.88 8.57 -27.48
CA ASN A 397 24.87 8.79 -28.93
C ASN A 397 25.01 7.51 -29.78
N ASN A 398 24.88 6.32 -29.19
CA ASN A 398 24.84 5.07 -29.97
C ASN A 398 23.47 4.40 -29.92
N ASP A 399 22.96 4.06 -31.11
CA ASP A 399 21.70 3.35 -31.33
C ASP A 399 21.62 2.06 -30.50
N HIS A 400 20.44 1.80 -29.95
CA HIS A 400 20.17 0.73 -28.99
C HIS A 400 20.64 -0.65 -29.47
N PRO A 401 21.30 -1.47 -28.62
CA PRO A 401 21.65 -2.83 -28.97
C PRO A 401 20.38 -3.70 -29.00
N CYS A 402 20.14 -4.34 -30.14
CA CYS A 402 19.00 -5.24 -30.33
C CYS A 402 19.03 -6.43 -29.35
N CYS A 403 17.86 -6.81 -28.85
CA CYS A 403 17.66 -7.99 -28.01
C CYS A 403 18.25 -9.24 -28.70
N GLU A 404 18.96 -10.10 -27.97
CA GLU A 404 19.57 -11.32 -28.52
C GLU A 404 18.58 -12.26 -29.22
N LEU A 405 17.28 -12.13 -28.91
CA LEU A 405 16.20 -12.90 -29.52
C LEU A 405 15.78 -12.41 -30.91
N CYS A 406 16.32 -11.28 -31.39
CA CYS A 406 15.91 -10.61 -32.63
C CYS A 406 17.07 -10.45 -33.64
N LYS A 407 18.15 -11.22 -33.48
CA LYS A 407 19.29 -11.22 -34.41
C LYS A 407 19.03 -12.19 -35.57
N ASP A 408 18.78 -11.64 -36.75
CA ASP A 408 18.94 -12.33 -38.03
C ASP A 408 20.23 -11.82 -38.71
N PRO A 409 20.96 -12.64 -39.50
CA PRO A 409 22.11 -12.21 -40.31
C PRO A 409 21.90 -10.95 -41.19
N THR A 410 20.67 -10.51 -41.48
CA THR A 410 20.42 -9.26 -42.24
C THR A 410 20.13 -8.01 -41.40
N GLY A 411 20.14 -8.09 -40.07
CA GLY A 411 19.88 -6.95 -39.17
C GLY A 411 18.65 -7.15 -38.26
N CYS A 412 18.29 -6.12 -37.50
CA CYS A 412 17.22 -6.21 -36.49
C CYS A 412 15.83 -6.16 -37.14
N SER A 413 15.15 -7.29 -37.20
CA SER A 413 13.76 -7.41 -37.67
C SER A 413 12.88 -7.87 -36.52
N CYS A 414 11.95 -7.01 -36.10
CA CYS A 414 10.89 -7.32 -35.14
C CYS A 414 9.52 -7.06 -35.78
N GLU A 415 9.29 -7.56 -36.99
CA GLU A 415 7.95 -7.62 -37.57
C GLU A 415 7.65 -9.09 -37.91
N ASP A 416 6.72 -9.66 -37.13
CA ASP A 416 5.81 -10.77 -37.47
C ASP A 416 5.57 -11.69 -36.26
N ASN A 417 4.71 -11.25 -35.35
CA ASN A 417 3.96 -12.16 -34.48
C ASN A 417 2.65 -11.53 -33.95
N TRP A 418 1.93 -10.82 -34.81
CA TRP A 418 0.64 -10.18 -34.47
C TRP A 418 -0.61 -11.03 -34.73
N HIS A 419 -0.47 -12.34 -34.96
CA HIS A 419 -1.61 -13.23 -35.19
C HIS A 419 -1.66 -14.44 -34.24
N ASN A 420 -1.57 -14.19 -32.93
CA ASN A 420 -1.99 -15.18 -31.93
C ASN A 420 -3.02 -14.59 -30.94
N PRO A 421 -4.31 -14.95 -31.03
CA PRO A 421 -5.40 -14.32 -30.27
C PRO A 421 -5.43 -14.66 -28.76
N LYS A 422 -4.39 -15.31 -28.21
CA LYS A 422 -4.31 -15.66 -26.77
C LYS A 422 -3.39 -14.75 -25.92
N ARG A 423 -2.82 -13.67 -26.47
CA ARG A 423 -1.89 -12.77 -25.73
C ARG A 423 -2.24 -11.28 -25.73
N GLN A 424 -3.50 -10.89 -25.98
CA GLN A 424 -3.95 -9.51 -25.75
C GLN A 424 -4.44 -9.31 -24.30
N LYS A 425 -3.51 -9.27 -23.35
CA LYS A 425 -3.65 -8.47 -22.13
C LYS A 425 -2.30 -7.81 -21.93
N ILE A 426 -2.32 -6.49 -21.79
CA ILE A 426 -1.18 -5.57 -21.61
C ILE A 426 -0.69 -4.95 -22.92
N SER A 427 -1.31 -3.84 -23.31
CA SER A 427 -0.69 -2.58 -23.79
C SER A 427 -1.62 -1.86 -24.77
N HIS A 428 -2.39 -0.89 -24.29
CA HIS A 428 -2.86 0.21 -25.12
C HIS A 428 -2.88 1.45 -24.25
N GLN A 429 -1.73 2.13 -24.18
CA GLN A 429 -1.69 3.56 -23.93
C GLN A 429 -0.32 4.13 -24.33
N PHE A 430 -0.04 4.19 -25.64
CA PHE A 430 0.88 5.15 -26.24
C PHE A 430 0.51 5.28 -27.72
N ASP A 431 -0.45 6.15 -28.03
CA ASP A 431 -0.58 6.69 -29.38
C ASP A 431 0.38 7.88 -29.47
N CYS A 432 1.50 7.69 -30.17
CA CYS A 432 2.36 8.79 -30.60
C CYS A 432 1.71 9.43 -31.82
N TYR A 433 1.17 10.65 -31.67
CA TYR A 433 0.91 11.53 -32.80
C TYR A 433 2.25 12.07 -33.30
N GLY A 434 2.67 11.61 -34.48
CA GLY A 434 3.68 12.28 -35.30
C GLY A 434 2.97 13.06 -36.39
N GLU A 435 2.98 14.39 -36.27
CA GLU A 435 2.76 15.28 -37.41
C GLU A 435 3.90 15.07 -38.41
N SER A 436 3.58 14.75 -39.66
CA SER A 436 4.51 14.90 -40.78
C SER A 436 3.91 15.86 -41.79
N SER A 437 4.29 17.13 -41.66
CA SER A 437 4.32 18.06 -42.77
C SER A 437 5.42 17.62 -43.74
N PHE A 438 5.08 17.27 -44.98
CA PHE A 438 6.01 17.37 -46.10
C PHE A 438 5.27 17.86 -47.34
N GLN A 439 5.76 18.96 -47.85
CA GLN A 439 5.30 19.72 -49.01
C GLN A 439 6.53 19.78 -49.94
N GLU A 440 6.41 19.25 -51.16
CA GLU A 440 7.20 19.54 -52.38
C GLU A 440 6.74 18.54 -53.45
N SER A 441 5.86 18.93 -54.39
CA SER A 441 6.10 19.65 -55.66
C SER A 441 6.72 18.80 -56.79
N LEU A 442 5.90 18.61 -57.84
CA LEU A 442 6.22 18.54 -59.28
C LEU A 442 7.16 17.43 -59.79
N SER A 443 6.64 16.57 -60.68
CA SER A 443 6.90 16.68 -62.13
C SER A 443 6.17 15.59 -62.97
N TYR A 444 5.75 16.05 -64.17
CA TYR A 444 5.11 15.40 -65.31
C TYR A 444 3.61 15.06 -65.27
#